data_AF-A0A818S3U7-F1
#
_entry.id   AF-A0A818S3U7-F1
#
_cell.length_a   1.000
_cell.length_b   1.000
_cell.length_c   1.000
_cell.angle_alpha   90.00
_cell.angle_beta   90.00
_cell.angle_gamma   90.00
#
_symmetry.space_group_name_H-M   'P 1'
#
loop_
_entity.id
_entity.type
_entity.pdbx_description
1 polymer ?
#
loop_
_entity_poly.entity_id
_entity_poly.type
_entity_poly.pdbx_seq_one_letter_code
_entity_poly.pdbx_strand_id
1 'polypeptide(L)' 'MNDTQNVASNWNPPAYNFIVKLPDGLTCSRCVLQWGWTCANRWGSSDGKEGMGYGKQETFRGCADIRIEP' A
#
# COMPACT_ATOMS: atom_id res chain seq x y z
N MET A 1 -3.79 -20.35 -13.54
CA MET A 1 -2.60 -20.98 -12.93
C MET A 1 -1.82 -21.60 -14.06
N ASN A 2 -0.80 -20.88 -14.52
CA ASN A 2 0.36 -21.34 -15.28
C ASN A 2 1.12 -20.08 -15.65
N ASP A 3 2.05 -19.69 -14.79
CA ASP A 3 3.14 -18.85 -15.21
C ASP A 3 4.43 -19.54 -14.74
N THR A 4 5.08 -20.21 -15.68
CA THR A 4 6.43 -20.72 -15.54
C THR A 4 7.38 -19.53 -15.35
N GLN A 5 7.64 -19.19 -14.10
CA GLN A 5 8.56 -18.13 -13.70
C GLN A 5 10.01 -18.54 -14.01
N ASN A 6 10.47 -18.21 -15.22
CA ASN A 6 11.89 -18.05 -15.56
C ASN A 6 12.15 -16.59 -15.93
N VAL A 7 11.80 -15.65 -15.04
CA VAL A 7 12.01 -14.20 -15.25
C VAL A 7 12.59 -13.52 -14.01
N ALA A 8 13.67 -14.07 -13.46
CA ALA A 8 14.37 -13.47 -12.31
C ALA A 8 15.50 -12.48 -12.69
N SER A 9 15.52 -11.94 -13.91
CA SER A 9 16.59 -11.00 -14.34
C SER A 9 16.13 -9.66 -14.92
N ASN A 10 14.84 -9.44 -15.20
CA ASN A 10 14.33 -8.18 -15.76
C ASN A 10 13.04 -7.70 -15.08
N TRP A 11 13.03 -7.68 -13.74
CA TRP A 11 11.87 -7.22 -12.97
C TRP A 11 11.83 -5.68 -12.93
N ASN A 12 11.04 -5.09 -13.83
CA ASN A 12 10.67 -3.67 -13.77
C ASN A 12 9.16 -3.57 -13.48
N PRO A 13 8.73 -3.51 -12.21
CA PRO A 13 7.32 -3.43 -11.86
C PRO A 13 6.74 -2.10 -12.38
N PRO A 14 5.47 -2.09 -12.82
CA PRO A 14 4.82 -0.83 -13.18
C PRO A 14 4.68 0.09 -11.96
N ALA A 15 4.90 1.38 -12.17
CA ALA A 15 4.55 2.39 -11.18
C ALA A 15 3.03 2.61 -11.15
N TYR A 16 2.44 2.63 -9.95
CA TYR A 16 1.03 2.97 -9.74
C TYR A 16 0.90 4.39 -9.22
N ASN A 17 0.21 5.26 -9.96
CA ASN A 17 -0.02 6.65 -9.60
C ASN A 17 -1.40 6.82 -8.97
N PHE A 18 -1.46 7.54 -7.84
CA PHE A 18 -2.69 7.82 -7.11
C PHE A 18 -2.91 9.33 -7.02
N ILE A 19 -4.15 9.77 -7.23
CA ILE A 19 -4.58 11.15 -6.97
C ILE A 19 -5.45 11.13 -5.73
N VAL A 20 -5.09 11.94 -4.73
CA VAL A 20 -5.82 12.06 -3.46
C VAL A 20 -6.14 13.53 -3.19
N LYS A 21 -7.25 13.78 -2.50
CA LYS A 21 -7.62 15.11 -2.05
C LYS A 21 -7.07 15.34 -0.64
N LEU A 22 -6.32 16.42 -0.46
CA LEU A 22 -5.95 16.89 0.88
C LEU A 22 -7.20 17.42 1.61
N PRO A 23 -7.27 17.33 2.95
CA PRO A 23 -8.34 17.97 3.70
C PRO A 23 -8.40 19.47 3.42
N ASP A 24 -9.60 20.02 3.32
CA ASP A 24 -9.81 21.43 2.99
C ASP A 24 -9.21 22.33 4.09
N GLY A 25 -8.44 23.35 3.68
CA GLY A 25 -7.81 24.31 4.60
C GLY A 25 -6.62 23.77 5.40
N LEU A 26 -6.17 22.52 5.16
CA LEU A 26 -4.99 21.99 5.81
C LEU A 26 -3.74 22.72 5.30
N THR A 27 -2.99 23.33 6.22
CA THR A 27 -1.64 23.88 5.95
C THR A 27 -0.65 23.22 6.90
N CYS A 28 0.59 23.02 6.44
CA CYS A 28 1.62 22.39 7.24
C CYS A 28 3.03 22.70 6.74
N SER A 29 3.90 23.14 7.65
CA SER A 29 5.29 23.47 7.32
C SER A 29 6.23 22.26 7.27
N ARG A 30 5.96 21.23 8.09
CA ARG A 30 6.74 19.98 8.24
C ARG A 30 5.82 18.81 8.58
N CYS A 31 5.21 18.22 7.56
CA CYS A 31 4.31 17.08 7.72
C CYS A 31 4.90 15.81 7.14
N VAL A 32 4.36 14.67 7.57
CA VAL A 32 4.67 13.37 7.00
C VAL A 32 3.44 12.83 6.26
N LEU A 33 3.58 12.58 4.97
CA LEU A 33 2.64 11.76 4.22
C LEU A 33 2.99 10.29 4.46
N GLN A 34 2.07 9.55 5.07
CA GLN A 34 2.22 8.11 5.26
C GLN A 34 1.41 7.33 4.23
N TRP A 35 2.08 6.61 3.34
CA TRP A 35 1.46 5.59 2.50
C TRP A 35 1.40 4.26 3.25
N GLY A 36 0.30 3.54 3.08
CA GLY A 36 0.11 2.22 3.66
C GLY A 36 -0.52 1.24 2.69
N TRP A 37 0.03 0.04 2.64
CA TRP A 37 -0.52 -1.07 1.87
C TRP A 37 -0.54 -2.34 2.71
N THR A 38 -1.74 -2.82 3.01
CA THR A 38 -1.93 -4.14 3.62
C THR A 38 -2.22 -5.14 2.52
N CYS A 39 -1.39 -6.18 2.43
CA CYS A 39 -1.51 -7.25 1.46
C CYS A 39 -2.74 -8.13 1.75
N ALA A 40 -3.05 -9.01 0.82
CA ALA A 40 -4.11 -10.02 0.97
C ALA A 40 -3.68 -11.35 0.32
N ASN A 41 -2.41 -11.71 0.47
CA ASN A 41 -1.81 -12.89 -0.16
C ASN A 41 -1.62 -14.07 0.82
N ARG A 42 -2.09 -13.95 2.06
CA ARG A 42 -2.09 -15.05 3.03
C ARG A 42 -3.52 -15.51 3.35
N TRP A 43 -3.69 -16.83 3.50
CA TRP A 43 -4.90 -17.40 4.07
C TRP A 43 -4.95 -17.16 5.57
N GLY A 44 -6.11 -16.78 6.09
CA GLY A 44 -6.30 -16.57 7.52
C GLY A 44 -7.76 -16.70 7.93
N SER A 45 -8.01 -16.44 9.21
CA SER A 45 -9.32 -16.50 9.84
C SER A 45 -9.55 -15.23 10.65
N SER A 46 -10.72 -14.60 10.49
CA SER A 46 -11.19 -13.48 11.32
C SER A 46 -12.71 -13.40 11.30
N ASP A 47 -13.30 -13.07 12.45
CA ASP A 47 -14.75 -12.88 12.62
C ASP A 47 -15.60 -14.05 12.10
N GLY A 48 -15.15 -15.28 12.35
CA GLY A 48 -15.84 -16.52 11.96
C GLY A 48 -15.79 -16.84 10.46
N LYS A 49 -14.95 -16.14 9.68
CA LYS A 49 -14.72 -16.41 8.26
C LYS A 49 -13.27 -16.82 8.02
N GLU A 50 -13.06 -17.72 7.08
CA GLU A 50 -11.73 -18.15 6.63
C GLU A 50 -11.58 -17.90 5.14
N GLY A 51 -10.37 -17.47 4.74
CA GLY A 51 -10.09 -17.20 3.33
C GLY A 51 -8.80 -16.45 3.09
N MET A 52 -8.52 -16.22 1.81
CA MET A 52 -7.45 -15.34 1.37
C MET A 52 -7.72 -13.90 1.84
N GLY A 53 -6.72 -13.25 2.44
CA GLY A 53 -6.82 -11.87 2.93
C GLY A 53 -7.50 -11.71 4.29
N TYR A 54 -8.04 -12.78 4.89
CA TYR A 54 -8.60 -12.74 6.24
C TYR A 54 -7.52 -12.80 7.32
N GLY A 55 -7.85 -12.34 8.53
CA GLY A 55 -6.90 -12.28 9.63
C GLY A 55 -5.75 -11.29 9.41
N LYS A 56 -4.64 -11.49 10.11
CA LYS A 56 -3.46 -10.60 10.03
C LYS A 56 -2.75 -10.75 8.68
N GLN A 57 -2.52 -9.63 8.01
CA GLN A 57 -1.81 -9.56 6.74
C GLN A 57 -0.55 -8.70 6.84
N GLU A 58 0.44 -9.00 6.00
CA GLU A 58 1.63 -8.16 5.88
C GLU A 58 1.26 -6.75 5.48
N THR A 59 1.93 -5.77 6.06
CA THR A 59 1.62 -4.37 5.86
C THR A 59 2.90 -3.58 5.58
N PHE A 60 2.94 -2.95 4.42
CA PHE A 60 3.98 -2.02 4.02
C PHE A 60 3.57 -0.60 4.43
N ARG A 61 4.57 0.19 4.85
CA ARG A 61 4.42 1.60 5.20
C ARG A 61 5.57 2.38 4.57
N GLY A 62 5.24 3.50 3.94
CA GLY A 62 6.20 4.47 3.42
C GLY A 62 5.88 5.85 3.96
N CYS A 63 6.90 6.66 4.20
CA CYS A 63 6.76 8.03 4.69
C CYS A 63 7.48 9.00 3.76
N ALA A 64 6.90 10.18 3.55
CA ALA A 64 7.52 11.28 2.85
C ALA A 64 7.34 12.58 3.63
N ASP A 65 8.41 13.34 3.80
CA ASP A 65 8.35 14.68 4.38
C ASP A 65 7.79 15.66 3.34
N ILE A 66 6.72 16.37 3.69
CA ILE A 66 6.00 17.29 2.81
C ILE A 66 5.66 18.61 3.52
N ARG A 67 5.28 19.59 2.71
CA ARG A 67 4.75 20.89 3.12
C ARG A 67 3.48 21.17 2.33
N ILE A 68 2.48 21.72 2.99
CA ILE A 68 1.19 22.10 2.41
C ILE A 68 1.01 23.59 2.65
N GLU A 69 0.98 24.37 1.58
CA GLU A 69 0.80 25.81 1.60
C GLU A 69 -0.65 26.16 1.21
N PRO A 70 -1.16 27.36 1.57
CA PRO A 70 -2.49 27.85 1.18
C PRO A 70 -2.74 27.88 -0.33
#